data_AF-A0A3C2CYD2-F1
#
_entry.id   AF-A0A3C2CYD2-F1
#
_cell.length_a   1.000
_cell.length_b   1.000
_cell.length_c   1.000
_cell.angle_alpha   90.00
_cell.angle_beta   90.00
_cell.angle_gamma   90.00
#
_symmetry.space_group_name_H-M   'P 1'
#
loop_
_entity.id
_entity.type
_entity.pdbx_description
1 polymer ?
#
loop_
_entity_poly.entity_id
_entity_poly.type
_entity_poly.pdbx_seq_one_letter_code
_entity_poly.pdbx_strand_id
1 'polypeptide(L)' 'MKSTCCNVKLIKSTVIEQFHGADDEYELTIPLLICSECGGYELIVFSGEKQVAKSIQNAG' A
#
# COMPACT_ATOMS: atom_id res chain seq x y z
N MET A 1 8.29 -11.51 -0.29
CA MET A 1 6.94 -11.68 0.27
C MET A 1 6.02 -12.20 -0.81
N LYS A 2 5.04 -13.01 -0.45
CA LYS A 2 3.99 -13.47 -1.36
C LYS A 2 2.72 -12.68 -1.11
N SER A 3 1.96 -12.39 -2.16
CA SER A 3 0.69 -11.70 -2.08
C SER A 3 -0.33 -12.58 -1.36
N THR A 4 -1.13 -12.01 -0.47
CA THR A 4 -2.23 -12.73 0.19
C THR A 4 -3.33 -13.20 -0.78
N CYS A 5 -3.52 -12.52 -1.92
CA CYS A 5 -4.54 -12.84 -2.91
C CYS A 5 -4.17 -14.02 -3.83
N CYS A 6 -3.08 -13.92 -4.59
CA CYS A 6 -2.71 -14.92 -5.60
C CYS A 6 -1.58 -15.86 -5.15
N ASN A 7 -1.03 -15.67 -3.94
CA ASN A 7 0.16 -16.39 -3.44
C ASN A 7 1.41 -16.29 -4.35
N VAL A 8 1.50 -15.21 -5.14
CA VAL A 8 2.61 -14.92 -6.07
C VAL A 8 3.51 -13.81 -5.54
N LYS A 9 4.53 -13.44 -6.32
CA LYS A 9 5.50 -12.40 -5.93
C LYS A 9 4.83 -11.03 -5.80
N LEU A 10 5.14 -10.35 -4.70
CA LEU A 10 4.85 -8.92 -4.52
C LEU A 10 5.99 -8.06 -5.07
N ILE A 11 5.64 -6.96 -5.74
CA ILE A 11 6.54 -5.96 -6.31
C ILE A 11 6.43 -4.68 -5.48
N LYS A 12 7.56 -4.06 -5.13
CA LYS A 12 7.57 -2.77 -4.43
C LYS A 12 7.17 -1.66 -5.40
N SER A 13 6.28 -0.79 -4.95
CA SER A 13 5.85 0.40 -5.70
C SER A 13 5.51 1.54 -4.73
N THR A 14 5.16 2.70 -5.28
CA THR A 14 4.76 3.90 -4.54
C THR A 14 3.56 4.53 -5.23
N VAL A 15 2.61 5.04 -4.45
CA VAL A 15 1.55 5.93 -4.92
C VAL A 15 1.73 7.30 -4.29
N ILE A 16 1.35 8.35 -5.01
CA ILE A 16 1.32 9.72 -4.50
C ILE A 16 -0.15 10.05 -4.24
N GLU A 17 -0.48 10.38 -2.99
CA GLU A 17 -1.81 10.86 -2.61
C GLU A 17 -1.72 12.32 -2.16
N GLN A 18 -2.73 13.12 -2.52
CA GLN A 18 -2.87 14.49 -2.05
C GLN A 18 -3.62 14.49 -0.72
N PHE A 19 -2.94 14.90 0.34
CA PHE A 19 -3.54 15.11 1.65
C PHE A 19 -3.86 16.59 1.83
N HIS A 20 -5.15 16.88 1.90
CA HIS A 20 -5.65 18.22 2.13
C HIS A 20 -5.78 18.42 3.64
N GLY A 21 -4.86 19.20 4.20
CA GLY A 21 -4.95 19.71 5.56
C GLY A 21 -6.00 20.82 5.67
N ALA A 22 -6.12 21.39 6.87
CA ALA A 22 -7.06 22.50 7.10
C ALA A 22 -6.66 23.79 6.36
N ASP A 23 -5.34 24.05 6.27
CA ASP A 23 -4.78 25.28 5.70
C ASP A 23 -3.76 25.02 4.57
N ASP A 24 -3.35 23.76 4.34
CA ASP A 24 -2.28 23.38 3.41
C ASP A 24 -2.62 22.09 2.64
N GLU A 25 -1.95 21.88 1.51
CA GLU A 25 -1.98 20.64 0.73
C GLU A 25 -0.61 19.97 0.75
N TYR A 26 -0.58 18.65 0.93
CA TYR A 26 0.63 17.86 1.03
C TYR A 26 0.60 16.67 0.08
N GLU A 27 1.70 16.45 -0.64
CA GLU A 27 1.92 15.21 -1.38
C GLU A 27 2.48 14.13 -0.46
N LEU A 28 1.69 13.08 -0.23
CA LEU A 28 2.10 11.91 0.52
C LEU A 28 2.56 10.82 -0.45
N THR A 29 3.85 10.49 -0.38
CA THR A 29 4.38 9.30 -1.07
C THR A 29 4.19 8.08 -0.18
N ILE A 30 3.28 7.18 -0.58
CA ILE A 30 2.91 6.00 0.19
C ILE A 30 3.56 4.75 -0.43
N PRO A 31 4.47 4.05 0.29
CA PRO A 31 5.08 2.83 -0.19
C PRO A 31 4.11 1.64 -0.07
N LEU A 32 4.02 0.84 -1.13
CA LEU A 32 3.09 -0.28 -1.22
C LEU A 32 3.71 -1.49 -1.92
N LEU A 33 3.08 -2.64 -1.74
CA LEU A 33 3.45 -3.90 -2.38
C LEU A 33 2.32 -4.33 -3.31
N ILE A 34 2.61 -4.48 -4.61
CA ILE A 34 1.64 -4.86 -5.65
C ILE A 34 1.80 -6.33 -6.02
N CYS A 35 0.69 -7.05 -6.10
CA CYS A 35 0.63 -8.39 -6.66
C CYS A 35 0.94 -8.35 -8.15
N SER A 36 1.95 -9.12 -8.58
CA SER A 36 2.40 -9.17 -9.98
C SER A 36 1.35 -9.72 -10.97
N GLU A 37 0.31 -10.40 -10.50
CA GLU A 37 -0.69 -11.03 -11.36
C GLU A 37 -2.01 -10.25 -11.39
N CYS A 38 -2.62 -9.97 -10.24
CA CYS A 38 -3.95 -9.35 -10.18
C CYS A 38 -3.93 -7.85 -9.85
N GLY A 39 -2.76 -7.26 -9.58
CA GLY A 39 -2.63 -5.84 -9.23
C GLY A 39 -3.12 -5.46 -7.83
N GLY A 40 -3.64 -6.40 -7.03
CA GLY A 40 -4.00 -6.14 -5.63
C GLY A 40 -2.81 -5.66 -4.81
N TYR A 41 -3.01 -4.74 -3.88
CA TYR A 41 -1.93 -4.10 -3.14
C TYR A 41 -2.04 -4.25 -1.61
N GLU A 42 -0.89 -4.23 -0.95
CA GLU A 42 -0.73 -4.25 0.49
C GLU A 42 0.05 -3.00 0.92
N LEU A 43 -0.47 -2.25 1.91
CA LEU A 43 0.22 -1.06 2.43
C LEU A 43 1.34 -1.45 3.39
N ILE A 44 2.48 -0.78 3.27
CA ILE A 44 3.60 -0.94 4.21
C ILE A 44 3.40 0.04 5.36
N VAL A 45 2.71 -0.39 6.42
CA VAL A 45 2.53 0.41 7.63
C VAL A 45 3.74 0.19 8.55
N PHE A 46 4.52 1.25 8.76
CA PHE A 46 5.54 1.27 9.81
C PHE A 46 4.90 1.69 11.13
N SER A 47 4.19 0.77 11.79
CA SER A 47 3.98 0.93 13.23
C SER A 47 5.33 0.76 13.91
N GLY A 48 5.72 1.68 14.79
CA GLY A 48 6.99 1.65 15.55
C GLY A 48 7.24 0.35 16.32
N GLU A 49 6.29 -0.56 16.33
CA GLU A 49 6.39 -1.94 16.78
C GLU A 49 5.97 -2.88 15.63
N LYS A 50 6.95 -3.38 14.86
CA LYS A 50 6.83 -4.40 13.79
C LYS A 50 6.02 -4.03 12.53
N GLN A 51 6.54 -4.48 11.37
CA GLN A 51 5.87 -4.41 10.07
C GLN A 51 4.65 -5.35 10.06
N VAL A 52 3.45 -4.78 9.84
CA VAL A 52 2.22 -5.56 9.65
C VAL A 52 1.62 -5.19 8.29
N ALA A 53 1.57 -6.16 7.38
CA ALA A 53 0.88 -6.00 6.11
C ALA A 53 -0.64 -6.05 6.35
N LYS A 54 -1.35 -4.98 5.99
CA LYS A 54 -2.82 -4.96 5.95
C LYS A 54 -3.28 -4.95 4.50
N SER A 55 -4.03 -5.98 4.11
CA SER A 55 -4.71 -6.05 2.82
C SER A 55 -5.96 -5.18 2.86
N ILE A 56 -6.08 -4.22 1.96
CA ILE A 56 -7.31 -3.46 1.73
C ILE A 56 -7.88 -3.96 0.40
N GLN A 57 -9.08 -4.52 0.45
CA GLN A 57 -9.82 -4.92 -0.75
C GLN A 57 -10.76 -3.78 -1.13
N ASN A 58 -10.57 -3.19 -2.32
CA ASN A 58 -11.57 -2.29 -2.88
C ASN A 58 -12.79 -3.13 -3.27
N ALA A 59 -13.94 -2.88 -2.62
CA ALA A 59 -15.22 -3.23 -3.18
C ALA A 59 -15.44 -2.32 -4.40
N GLY A 60 -15.64 -2.94 -5.57
CA GLY A 60 -15.79 -2.26 -6.85
C GLY A 60 -17.04 -1.42 -6.98
#